data_AF-A0A6G2DPT3-F1
#
_entry.id   AF-A0A6G2DPT3-F1
#
_cell.length_a   1.000
_cell.length_b   1.000
_cell.length_c   1.000
_cell.angle_alpha   90.00
_cell.angle_beta   90.00
_cell.angle_gamma   90.00
#
_symmetry.space_group_name_H-M   'P 1'
#
loop_
_entity.id
_entity.type
_entity.pdbx_description
1 polymer ?
#
loop_
_entity_poly.entity_id
_entity_poly.type
_entity_poly.pdbx_seq_one_letter_code
_entity_poly.pdbx_strand_id
1 'polypeptide(L)'
;VARGDDYPLHYKNGSVEIDQWRMYSRQCTSFAAFRLSSVNGFEIPPAYGNANEWGHRARREGYRVETKPEVGAIAWSTEGYYGHVAWVSNVSGDT
;
A
#
# COMPACT_ATOMS: atom_id res chain seq x y z
N VAL A 1 0.35 4.57 -18.51
CA VAL A 1 -0.42 5.69 -17.90
C VAL A 1 -0.30 5.55 -16.40
N ALA A 2 0.34 6.51 -15.71
CA ALA A 2 0.28 6.56 -14.25
C ALA A 2 -1.17 6.82 -13.86
N ARG A 3 -1.77 5.92 -13.08
CA ARG A 3 -3.16 6.11 -12.61
C ARG A 3 -3.15 7.22 -11.56
N GLY A 4 -3.97 8.24 -11.81
CA GLY A 4 -4.12 9.41 -10.92
C GLY A 4 -4.76 9.06 -9.58
N ASP A 5 -4.90 10.06 -8.72
CA ASP A 5 -5.47 9.91 -7.36
C ASP A 5 -6.99 9.72 -7.40
N ASP A 6 -7.42 8.46 -7.44
CA ASP A 6 -8.80 7.97 -7.34
C ASP A 6 -9.13 7.49 -5.91
N TYR A 7 -8.30 7.85 -4.93
CA TYR A 7 -8.56 7.53 -3.53
C TYR A 7 -9.90 8.14 -3.09
N PRO A 8 -10.80 7.38 -2.43
CA PRO A 8 -12.16 7.83 -2.20
C PRO A 8 -12.24 9.19 -1.51
N LEU A 9 -13.06 10.10 -2.06
CA LEU A 9 -13.17 11.48 -1.58
C LEU A 9 -13.54 11.59 -0.10
N HIS A 10 -14.36 10.65 0.41
CA HIS A 10 -14.72 10.60 1.83
C HIS A 10 -13.49 10.38 2.71
N TYR A 11 -12.58 9.50 2.31
CA TYR A 11 -11.31 9.31 3.01
C TYR A 11 -10.33 10.46 2.77
N LYS A 12 -10.35 11.10 1.60
CA LYS A 12 -9.40 12.17 1.24
C LYS A 12 -9.68 13.49 1.97
N ASN A 13 -10.95 13.88 2.07
CA ASN A 13 -11.38 15.20 2.56
C ASN A 13 -12.13 15.15 3.91
N GLY A 14 -12.32 13.96 4.48
CA GLY A 14 -12.99 13.76 5.77
C GLY A 14 -12.06 13.82 6.98
N SER A 15 -12.63 13.57 8.15
CA SER A 15 -11.87 13.27 9.37
C SER A 15 -11.13 11.94 9.19
N VAL A 16 -10.02 11.75 9.92
CA VAL A 16 -9.36 10.44 9.96
C VAL A 16 -10.34 9.43 10.55
N GLU A 17 -10.61 8.38 9.79
CA GLU A 17 -11.53 7.30 10.13
C GLU A 17 -10.86 5.95 9.90
N ILE A 18 -11.44 4.88 10.44
CA ILE A 18 -10.96 3.52 10.19
C ILE A 18 -11.63 3.04 8.91
N ASP A 19 -10.84 2.78 7.87
CA ASP A 19 -11.33 2.28 6.58
C ASP A 19 -11.69 0.78 6.63
N GLN A 20 -12.15 0.24 5.50
CA GLN A 20 -12.53 -1.16 5.38
C GLN A 20 -11.39 -2.16 5.62
N TRP A 21 -10.12 -1.76 5.44
CA TRP A 21 -8.94 -2.58 5.76
C TRP A 21 -8.48 -2.42 7.21
N ARG A 22 -9.28 -1.73 8.03
CA ARG A 22 -8.96 -1.36 9.41
C ARG A 22 -7.68 -0.52 9.53
N MET A 23 -7.42 0.32 8.53
CA MET A 23 -6.34 1.29 8.53
C MET A 23 -6.89 2.69 8.79
N TYR A 24 -6.09 3.57 9.37
CA TYR A 24 -6.44 4.98 9.46
C TYR A 24 -6.42 5.60 8.06
N SER A 25 -7.55 6.17 7.65
CA SER A 25 -7.69 6.86 6.37
C SER A 25 -6.63 7.96 6.24
N ARG A 26 -6.22 8.24 5.00
CA ARG A 26 -5.16 9.22 4.64
C ARG A 26 -3.74 8.80 5.00
N GLN A 27 -3.56 7.64 5.63
CA GLN A 27 -2.23 7.08 5.83
C GLN A 27 -1.77 6.29 4.60
N CYS A 28 -0.45 6.13 4.48
CA CYS A 28 0.18 5.36 3.41
C CYS A 28 -0.35 3.91 3.31
N THR A 29 -0.60 3.28 4.46
CA THR A 29 -1.14 1.91 4.55
C THR A 29 -2.55 1.80 4.01
N SER A 30 -3.41 2.79 4.31
CA SER A 30 -4.78 2.87 3.81
C SER A 30 -4.82 3.02 2.28
N PHE A 31 -4.02 3.95 1.73
CA PHE A 31 -3.92 4.13 0.28
C PHE A 31 -3.37 2.89 -0.44
N ALA A 32 -2.32 2.26 0.11
CA ALA A 32 -1.74 1.06 -0.45
C ALA A 32 -2.74 -0.12 -0.44
N ALA A 33 -3.50 -0.30 0.64
CA ALA A 33 -4.56 -1.31 0.74
C ALA A 33 -5.68 -1.05 -0.29
N PHE A 34 -6.11 0.21 -0.44
CA PHE A 34 -7.05 0.60 -1.49
C PHE A 34 -6.56 0.24 -2.88
N ARG A 35 -5.28 0.50 -3.20
CA ARG A 35 -4.72 0.15 -4.51
C ARG A 35 -4.67 -1.35 -4.74
N LEU A 36 -4.27 -2.13 -3.74
CA LEU A 36 -4.27 -3.59 -3.83
C LEU A 36 -5.69 -4.12 -4.12
N SER A 37 -6.69 -3.63 -3.39
CA SER A 37 -8.08 -4.04 -3.58
C SER A 37 -8.64 -3.59 -4.94
N SER A 38 -8.60 -2.28 -5.22
CA SER A 38 -9.27 -1.68 -6.39
C SER A 38 -8.56 -1.97 -7.71
N VAL A 39 -7.24 -2.14 -7.72
CA VAL A 39 -6.46 -2.33 -8.95
C VAL A 39 -6.03 -3.78 -9.12
N ASN A 40 -5.49 -4.40 -8.07
CA ASN A 40 -4.98 -5.75 -8.17
C ASN A 40 -6.06 -6.82 -7.91
N GLY A 41 -7.24 -6.44 -7.38
CA GLY A 41 -8.26 -7.38 -6.93
C GLY A 41 -7.79 -8.21 -5.72
N PHE A 42 -6.82 -7.70 -4.98
CA PHE A 42 -6.20 -8.37 -3.84
C PHE A 42 -6.60 -7.69 -2.53
N GLU A 43 -7.32 -8.41 -1.67
CA GLU A 43 -7.66 -7.92 -0.34
C GLU A 43 -6.57 -8.29 0.67
N ILE A 44 -5.89 -7.27 1.19
CA ILE A 44 -4.92 -7.45 2.25
C ILE A 44 -5.63 -7.80 3.57
N PRO A 45 -5.06 -8.66 4.43
CA PRO A 45 -5.66 -8.94 5.73
C PRO A 45 -5.91 -7.65 6.54
N PRO A 46 -7.10 -7.51 7.17
CA PRO A 46 -7.42 -6.32 7.96
C PRO A 46 -6.40 -6.08 9.07
N ALA A 47 -6.12 -4.80 9.37
CA ALA A 47 -5.14 -4.39 10.36
C ALA A 47 -3.75 -5.01 10.09
N TYR A 48 -3.27 -4.85 8.85
CA TYR A 48 -1.97 -5.39 8.42
C TYR A 48 -0.77 -4.85 9.20
N GLY A 49 -0.93 -3.71 9.89
CA GLY A 49 0.07 -3.10 10.76
C GLY A 49 0.70 -1.84 10.14
N ASN A 50 1.79 -1.38 10.76
CA ASN A 50 2.56 -0.23 10.31
C ASN A 50 3.33 -0.56 9.03
N ALA A 51 3.67 0.47 8.25
CA ALA A 51 4.31 0.29 6.95
C ALA A 51 5.66 -0.44 7.03
N ASN A 52 6.44 -0.22 8.10
CA ASN A 52 7.69 -0.94 8.37
C ASN A 52 7.50 -2.44 8.64
N GLU A 53 6.28 -2.92 8.91
CA GLU A 53 6.02 -4.34 9.17
C GLU A 53 5.60 -5.10 7.91
N TRP A 54 5.12 -4.40 6.88
CA TRP A 54 4.46 -5.01 5.72
C TRP A 54 5.35 -5.99 4.99
N GLY A 55 6.59 -5.62 4.64
CA GLY A 55 7.48 -6.53 3.91
C GLY A 55 7.97 -7.70 4.74
N HIS A 56 8.13 -7.55 6.05
CA HIS A 56 8.47 -8.66 6.94
C HIS A 56 7.31 -9.64 7.09
N ARG A 57 6.09 -9.13 7.26
CA ARG A 57 4.88 -9.93 7.36
C ARG A 57 4.57 -10.64 6.04
N ALA A 58 4.68 -9.93 4.92
CA ALA A 58 4.43 -10.48 3.60
C ALA A 58 5.35 -11.67 3.29
N ARG A 59 6.64 -11.59 3.65
CA ARG A 59 7.58 -12.71 3.56
C ARG A 59 7.14 -13.92 4.41
N ARG A 60 6.70 -13.69 5.66
CA ARG A 60 6.23 -14.77 6.54
C ARG A 60 4.95 -15.43 6.04
N GLU A 61 4.09 -14.66 5.38
CA GLU A 61 2.84 -15.14 4.78
C GLU A 61 3.04 -15.79 3.40
N GLY A 62 4.28 -15.82 2.88
CA GLY A 62 4.62 -16.49 1.63
C GLY A 62 4.44 -15.64 0.37
N TYR A 63 4.20 -14.34 0.49
CA TYR A 63 4.19 -13.44 -0.65
C TYR A 63 5.62 -13.18 -1.18
N ARG A 64 5.73 -12.97 -2.48
CA ARG A 64 6.99 -12.59 -3.13
C ARG A 64 7.40 -11.19 -2.64
N VAL A 65 8.58 -11.09 -2.02
CA VAL A 65 9.17 -9.81 -1.59
C VAL A 65 10.62 -9.75 -2.05
N GLU A 66 10.87 -8.93 -3.05
CA GLU A 66 12.16 -8.77 -3.73
C GLU A 66 12.43 -7.30 -4.06
N THR A 67 13.60 -7.02 -4.65
CA THR A 67 14.04 -5.66 -5.00
C THR A 67 13.70 -5.24 -6.43
N LYS A 68 13.16 -6.16 -7.25
CA LYS A 68 12.74 -5.84 -8.62
C LYS A 68 11.39 -5.11 -8.57
N PRO A 69 11.30 -3.86 -9.09
CA PRO A 69 10.05 -3.15 -9.11
C PRO A 69 9.11 -3.75 -10.18
N GLU A 70 7.85 -3.97 -9.80
CA GLU A 70 6.81 -4.45 -10.70
C GLU A 70 5.56 -3.56 -10.53
N VAL A 71 4.89 -3.21 -11.62
CA VAL A 71 3.62 -2.44 -11.55
C VAL A 71 2.59 -3.27 -10.79
N GLY A 72 1.92 -2.65 -9.82
CA GLY A 72 1.02 -3.35 -8.92
C GLY A 72 1.67 -3.82 -7.62
N ALA A 73 3.00 -3.84 -7.52
CA ALA A 73 3.69 -4.21 -6.29
C ALA A 73 3.57 -3.11 -5.22
N ILE A 74 3.84 -3.49 -3.97
CA ILE A 74 4.03 -2.55 -2.87
C ILE A 74 5.52 -2.30 -2.67
N ALA A 75 5.94 -1.04 -2.86
CA ALA A 75 7.19 -0.54 -2.36
C ALA A 75 7.04 -0.25 -0.86
N TRP A 76 7.95 -0.74 -0.03
CA TRP A 76 7.91 -0.54 1.41
C TRP A 76 9.29 -0.13 1.92
N SER A 77 9.30 0.65 2.99
CA SER A 77 10.51 1.11 3.67
C SER A 77 10.32 1.04 5.18
N THR A 78 11.38 0.64 5.88
CA THR A 78 11.47 0.68 7.34
C THR A 78 12.02 2.02 7.85
N GLU A 79 12.28 2.98 6.97
CA GLU A 79 12.80 4.30 7.35
C GLU A 79 11.73 5.14 8.07
N GLY A 80 12.11 5.75 9.19
CA GLY A 80 11.20 6.49 10.06
C GLY A 80 10.48 5.61 11.10
N TYR A 81 9.75 6.23 12.03
CA TYR A 81 9.14 5.53 13.17
C TYR A 81 8.07 4.50 12.76
N TYR A 82 7.28 4.81 11.72
CA TYR A 82 6.21 3.94 11.22
C TYR A 82 6.53 3.28 9.87
N GLY A 83 7.67 3.62 9.26
CA GLY A 83 7.97 3.25 7.87
C GLY A 83 7.12 3.99 6.84
N HIS A 84 7.22 3.58 5.58
CA HIS A 84 6.37 4.05 4.49
C HIS A 84 6.04 2.93 3.50
N VAL A 85 4.82 2.93 2.96
CA VAL A 85 4.42 2.06 1.86
C VAL A 85 3.84 2.87 0.71
N ALA A 86 4.13 2.45 -0.51
CA ALA A 86 3.60 3.04 -1.73
C ALA A 86 3.24 1.93 -2.71
N TRP A 87 2.21 2.17 -3.54
CA TRP A 87 1.84 1.27 -4.61
C TRP A 87 2.51 1.70 -5.92
N VAL A 88 3.14 0.77 -6.62
CA VAL A 88 3.91 1.03 -7.84
C VAL A 88 2.96 1.20 -9.02
N SER A 89 2.70 2.46 -9.41
CA SER A 89 1.80 2.79 -10.51
C SER A 89 2.42 2.69 -11.89
N ASN A 90 3.73 2.82 -11.96
CA ASN A 90 4.52 2.65 -13.17
C ASN A 90 5.98 2.37 -12.79
N VAL A 91 6.67 1.60 -13.64
CA VAL A 91 8.12 1.41 -13.58
C VAL A 91 8.68 2.05 -14.83
N SER A 92 9.54 3.05 -14.66
CA SER A 92 10.26 3.73 -15.73
C SER A 92 11.74 3.76 -15.35
N GLY A 93 12.59 3.21 -16.21
CA GLY A 93 14.02 3.04 -15.97
C GLY A 93 14.55 1.92 -16.85
N ASP A 94 15.65 2.20 -17.53
CA ASP A 94 16.22 1.40 -18.59
C ASP A 94 16.60 -0.03 -18.15
N THR A 95 16.41 -0.96 -19.10
CA THR A 95 17.10 -2.26 -19.15
C THR A 95 18.58 -2.17 -18.85
#